data_AF-A0AAJ4XBI1-F1
#
_entry.id   AF-A0AAJ4XBI1-F1
#
_cell.length_a   1.000
_cell.length_b   1.000
_cell.length_c   1.000
_cell.angle_alpha   90.00
_cell.angle_beta   90.00
_cell.angle_gamma   90.00
#
_symmetry.space_group_name_H-M   'P 1'
#
loop_
_entity.id
_entity.type
_entity.pdbx_description
1 polymer ?
#
loop_
_entity_poly.entity_id
_entity_poly.type
_entity_poly.pdbx_seq_one_letter_code
_entity_poly.pdbx_strand_id
1 'polypeptide(L)'
;MQTKTEYLIWDKIVSSAKSRFDAELYANKFRNMNPELFDKLILHIIVGFASGEDHDSISTNLHNELEHLGIDVREGVIDTIVSDKHVTFSCEIYAAYLTFSMLEDGALEVEVLGYVTDLLENPHIY
;
A
#
# COMPACT_ATOMS: atom_id res chain seq x y z
N MET A 1 -4.04 9.44 -18.33
CA MET A 1 -4.77 8.23 -18.73
C MET A 1 -3.88 7.09 -18.29
N GLN A 2 -4.15 6.51 -17.11
CA GLN A 2 -3.31 5.47 -16.52
C GLN A 2 -3.22 4.31 -17.51
N THR A 3 -2.01 3.89 -17.85
CA THR A 3 -1.81 2.76 -18.77
C THR A 3 -2.24 1.47 -18.07
N LYS A 4 -2.64 0.48 -18.86
CA LYS A 4 -3.04 -0.83 -18.32
C LYS A 4 -1.88 -1.48 -17.53
N THR A 5 -0.63 -1.20 -17.89
CA THR A 5 0.55 -1.78 -17.25
C THR A 5 0.84 -1.11 -15.90
N GLU A 6 0.75 0.22 -15.81
CA GLU A 6 0.90 0.93 -14.54
C GLU A 6 -0.11 0.43 -13.50
N TYR A 7 -1.36 0.22 -13.90
CA TYR A 7 -2.37 -0.40 -13.04
C TYR A 7 -1.95 -1.79 -12.55
N LEU A 8 -1.37 -2.63 -13.41
CA LEU A 8 -0.92 -3.98 -13.04
C LEU A 8 0.24 -3.96 -12.03
N ILE A 9 1.13 -2.96 -12.11
CA ILE A 9 2.22 -2.81 -11.14
C ILE A 9 1.63 -2.58 -9.74
N TRP A 10 0.76 -1.58 -9.61
CA TRP A 10 0.13 -1.25 -8.33
C TRP A 10 -0.77 -2.36 -7.81
N ASP A 11 -1.54 -3.01 -8.69
CA ASP A 11 -2.38 -4.15 -8.35
C ASP A 11 -1.55 -5.32 -7.79
N LYS A 12 -0.37 -5.59 -8.37
CA LYS A 12 0.55 -6.62 -7.87
C LYS A 12 1.08 -6.28 -6.47
N ILE A 13 1.51 -5.04 -6.26
CA ILE A 13 2.02 -4.56 -4.96
C ILE A 13 0.94 -4.67 -3.88
N VAL A 14 -0.26 -4.16 -4.16
CA VAL A 14 -1.39 -4.19 -3.22
C VAL A 14 -1.84 -5.62 -2.95
N SER A 15 -1.93 -6.47 -3.99
CA SER A 15 -2.30 -7.88 -3.83
C SER A 15 -1.28 -8.65 -2.99
N SER A 16 0.03 -8.37 -3.15
CA SER A 16 1.07 -8.94 -2.30
C SER A 16 0.87 -8.55 -0.83
N ALA A 17 0.69 -7.26 -0.56
CA ALA A 17 0.46 -6.75 0.79
C ALA A 17 -0.82 -7.32 1.42
N LYS A 18 -1.91 -7.45 0.65
CA LYS A 18 -3.18 -8.02 1.12
C LYS A 18 -3.02 -9.44 1.64
N SER A 19 -2.17 -10.26 1.02
CA SER A 19 -1.91 -11.63 1.48
C SER A 19 -1.24 -11.69 2.86
N ARG A 20 -0.55 -10.61 3.26
CA ARG A 20 0.16 -10.48 4.54
C ARG A 20 -0.59 -9.64 5.56
N PHE A 21 -1.64 -8.93 5.13
CA PHE A 21 -2.47 -8.14 6.00
C PHE A 21 -3.48 -9.04 6.71
N ASP A 22 -3.57 -8.94 8.03
CA ASP A 22 -4.55 -9.70 8.82
C ASP A 22 -5.96 -9.14 8.63
N ALA A 23 -6.55 -9.47 7.48
CA ALA A 23 -7.87 -9.00 7.10
C ALA A 23 -8.94 -9.47 8.09
N GLU A 24 -8.76 -10.61 8.78
CA GLU A 24 -9.71 -11.10 9.78
C GLU A 24 -9.69 -10.28 11.06
N LEU A 25 -8.51 -9.89 11.55
CA LEU A 25 -8.34 -9.03 12.72
C LEU A 25 -9.03 -7.67 12.54
N TYR A 26 -8.98 -7.13 11.31
CA TYR A 26 -9.55 -5.82 10.99
C TYR A 26 -10.92 -5.90 10.28
N ALA A 27 -11.36 -7.08 9.82
CA ALA A 27 -12.68 -7.27 9.20
C ALA A 27 -13.83 -6.89 10.13
N ASN A 28 -13.66 -7.07 11.45
CA ASN A 28 -14.65 -6.60 12.41
C ASN A 28 -14.67 -5.07 12.56
N LYS A 29 -13.52 -4.40 12.35
CA LYS A 29 -13.40 -2.93 12.38
C LYS A 29 -13.88 -2.30 11.07
N PHE A 30 -13.75 -3.02 9.95
CA PHE A 30 -14.10 -2.58 8.61
C PHE A 30 -15.25 -3.39 7.99
N ARG A 31 -16.16 -3.93 8.83
CA ARG A 31 -17.16 -4.93 8.42
C ARG A 31 -18.14 -4.47 7.32
N ASN A 32 -18.24 -3.16 7.11
CA ASN A 32 -19.06 -2.51 6.08
C ASN A 32 -18.22 -1.75 5.05
N MET A 33 -16.90 -1.86 5.10
CA MET A 33 -16.00 -1.16 4.19
C MET A 33 -16.01 -1.89 2.84
N ASN A 34 -16.19 -1.13 1.77
CA ASN A 34 -16.10 -1.66 0.41
C ASN A 34 -14.67 -2.24 0.20
N PRO A 35 -14.52 -3.46 -0.35
CA PRO A 35 -13.21 -4.02 -0.69
C PRO A 35 -12.28 -3.07 -1.46
N GLU A 36 -12.82 -2.22 -2.33
CA GLU A 36 -12.02 -1.22 -3.06
C GLU A 36 -11.40 -0.16 -2.15
N LEU A 37 -12.05 0.19 -1.04
CA LEU A 37 -11.52 1.15 -0.07
C LEU A 37 -10.39 0.53 0.74
N PHE A 38 -10.47 -0.79 0.99
CA PHE A 38 -9.44 -1.52 1.69
C PHE A 38 -8.14 -1.56 0.85
N ASP A 39 -8.27 -1.77 -0.45
CA ASP A 39 -7.14 -1.75 -1.39
C ASP A 39 -6.50 -0.37 -1.46
N LYS A 40 -7.31 0.70 -1.43
CA LYS A 40 -6.82 2.08 -1.33
C LYS A 40 -6.08 2.34 -0.01
N LEU A 41 -6.60 1.84 1.11
CA LEU A 41 -5.95 2.01 2.41
C LEU A 41 -4.57 1.36 2.41
N ILE A 42 -4.47 0.12 1.90
CA ILE A 42 -3.19 -0.58 1.78
C ILE A 42 -2.23 0.19 0.86
N LEU A 43 -2.73 0.63 -0.30
CA LEU A 43 -1.92 1.42 -1.25
C LEU A 43 -1.39 2.70 -0.60
N HIS A 44 -2.23 3.45 0.11
CA HIS A 44 -1.84 4.70 0.76
C HIS A 44 -0.75 4.47 1.81
N ILE A 45 -0.88 3.43 2.64
CA ILE A 45 0.16 3.06 3.62
C ILE A 45 1.50 2.79 2.91
N ILE A 46 1.47 1.96 1.86
CA ILE A 46 2.68 1.56 1.13
C ILE A 46 3.33 2.78 0.46
N VAL A 47 2.54 3.59 -0.24
CA VAL A 47 3.03 4.78 -0.95
C VAL A 47 3.55 5.84 0.02
N GLY A 48 2.87 6.07 1.14
CA GLY A 48 3.33 7.00 2.17
C GLY A 48 4.70 6.62 2.71
N PHE A 49 4.88 5.35 3.09
CA PHE A 49 6.19 4.86 3.53
C PHE A 49 7.24 4.89 2.42
N ALA A 50 6.89 4.53 1.18
CA ALA A 50 7.80 4.58 0.04
C ALA A 50 8.24 6.01 -0.32
N SER A 51 7.41 7.00 0.00
CA SER A 51 7.69 8.43 -0.18
C SER A 51 8.47 9.05 0.98
N GLY A 52 8.77 8.26 2.02
CA GLY A 52 9.49 8.72 3.21
C GLY A 52 8.62 9.49 4.20
N GLU A 53 7.30 9.38 4.14
CA GLU A 53 6.41 9.93 5.17
C GLU A 53 6.60 9.19 6.49
N ASP A 54 6.48 9.93 7.59
CA ASP A 54 6.44 9.33 8.92
C ASP A 54 5.08 8.71 9.23
N HIS A 55 5.07 7.85 10.25
CA HIS A 55 3.85 7.17 10.69
C HIS A 55 2.71 8.15 10.97
N ASP A 56 2.99 9.26 11.66
CA ASP A 56 1.97 10.20 12.15
C ASP A 56 1.30 10.92 10.97
N SER A 57 2.06 11.29 9.95
CA SER A 57 1.56 11.84 8.68
C SER A 57 0.65 10.86 7.97
N ILE A 58 1.11 9.61 7.78
CA ILE A 58 0.35 8.57 7.09
C ILE A 58 -0.97 8.31 7.82
N SER A 59 -0.92 8.17 9.14
CA SER A 59 -2.11 7.91 9.97
C SER A 59 -3.10 9.07 9.93
N THR A 60 -2.61 10.32 10.01
CA THR A 60 -3.44 11.52 9.91
C THR A 60 -4.11 11.64 8.54
N ASN A 61 -3.35 11.42 7.46
CA ASN A 61 -3.85 11.49 6.09
C ASN A 61 -4.92 10.42 5.83
N LEU A 62 -4.68 9.18 6.26
CA LEU A 62 -5.64 8.09 6.19
C LEU A 62 -6.91 8.38 6.98
N HIS A 63 -6.78 8.93 8.18
CA HIS A 63 -7.96 9.27 8.98
C HIS A 63 -8.81 10.32 8.27
N ASN A 64 -8.19 11.38 7.76
CA ASN A 64 -8.87 12.43 7.01
C ASN A 64 -9.57 11.86 5.77
N GLU A 65 -8.91 10.99 5.01
CA GLU A 65 -9.47 10.39 3.81
C GLU A 65 -10.70 9.53 4.12
N LEU A 66 -10.63 8.70 5.17
CA LEU A 66 -11.76 7.85 5.58
C LEU A 66 -12.94 8.68 6.10
N GLU A 67 -12.68 9.76 6.83
CA GLU A 67 -13.72 10.70 7.28
C GLU A 67 -14.40 11.39 6.08
N HIS A 68 -13.64 11.83 5.08
CA HIS A 68 -14.18 12.42 3.84
C HIS A 68 -15.06 11.43 3.05
N LEU A 69 -14.78 10.13 3.16
CA LEU A 69 -15.57 9.06 2.56
C LEU A 69 -16.81 8.68 3.41
N GLY A 70 -17.02 9.34 4.55
CA GLY A 70 -18.13 9.07 5.47
C GLY A 70 -17.94 7.82 6.32
N ILE A 71 -16.69 7.33 6.44
CA ILE A 71 -16.35 6.19 7.29
C ILE A 71 -15.87 6.74 8.64
N ASP A 72 -16.72 6.59 9.65
CA ASP A 72 -16.36 6.91 11.03
C ASP A 72 -15.46 5.80 11.58
N VAL A 73 -14.18 6.13 11.74
CA VAL A 73 -13.18 5.25 12.34
C VAL A 73 -12.81 5.79 13.71
N ARG A 74 -12.87 4.93 14.73
CA ARG A 74 -12.48 5.31 16.09
C ARG A 74 -11.02 5.79 16.12
N GLU A 75 -10.78 6.84 16.89
CA GLU A 75 -9.46 7.37 17.18
C GLU A 75 -8.49 6.26 17.64
N GLY A 76 -7.26 6.28 17.11
CA GLY A 76 -6.21 5.29 17.38
C GLY A 76 -6.33 3.94 16.64
N VAL A 77 -7.42 3.67 15.92
CA VAL A 77 -7.51 2.45 15.09
C VAL A 77 -6.56 2.52 13.90
N ILE A 78 -6.45 3.67 13.25
CA ILE A 78 -5.55 3.88 12.11
C ILE A 78 -4.10 3.78 12.56
N ASP A 79 -3.70 4.46 13.64
CA ASP A 79 -2.36 4.34 14.22
C ASP A 79 -1.99 2.88 14.52
N THR A 80 -2.93 2.13 15.10
CA THR A 80 -2.71 0.69 15.35
C THR A 80 -2.48 -0.08 14.05
N ILE A 81 -3.22 0.23 12.99
CA ILE A 81 -3.08 -0.43 11.68
C ILE A 81 -1.72 -0.12 11.07
N VAL A 82 -1.27 1.13 11.12
CA VAL A 82 -0.03 1.60 10.48
C VAL A 82 1.22 1.15 11.27
N SER A 83 1.10 0.92 12.58
CA SER A 83 2.22 0.76 13.53
C SER A 83 3.27 -0.27 13.12
N ASP A 84 2.86 -1.44 12.63
CA ASP A 84 3.73 -2.55 12.26
C ASP A 84 3.98 -2.63 10.73
N LYS A 85 3.29 -1.80 9.93
CA LYS A 85 3.26 -2.00 8.47
C LYS A 85 4.54 -1.61 7.76
N HIS A 86 5.34 -0.72 8.35
CA HIS A 86 6.70 -0.44 7.86
C HIS A 86 7.59 -1.70 7.85
N VAL A 87 7.34 -2.68 8.73
CA VAL A 87 8.04 -3.98 8.74
C VAL A 87 7.30 -5.00 7.88
N THR A 88 6.00 -5.18 8.12
CA THR A 88 5.16 -6.21 7.47
C THR A 88 5.09 -6.02 5.95
N PHE A 89 5.11 -4.77 5.48
CA PHE A 89 5.07 -4.40 4.07
C PHE A 89 6.43 -3.97 3.52
N SER A 90 7.54 -4.31 4.18
CA SER A 90 8.89 -3.87 3.76
C SER A 90 9.21 -4.17 2.29
N CYS A 91 8.86 -5.36 1.79
CA CYS A 91 9.02 -5.70 0.37
C CYS A 91 8.15 -4.83 -0.54
N GLU A 92 6.89 -4.60 -0.17
CA GLU A 92 5.94 -3.82 -0.97
C GLU A 92 6.27 -2.32 -0.97
N ILE A 93 6.74 -1.81 0.17
CA ILE A 93 7.27 -0.44 0.31
C ILE A 93 8.50 -0.28 -0.60
N TYR A 94 9.41 -1.24 -0.59
CA TYR A 94 10.58 -1.20 -1.47
C TYR A 94 10.18 -1.32 -2.95
N ALA A 95 9.21 -2.18 -3.28
CA ALA A 95 8.69 -2.32 -4.64
C ALA A 95 8.03 -1.02 -5.14
N ALA A 96 7.28 -0.33 -4.28
CA ALA A 96 6.67 0.96 -4.59
C ALA A 96 7.73 2.04 -4.77
N TYR A 97 8.74 2.11 -3.90
CA TYR A 97 9.88 3.01 -4.04
C TYR A 97 10.61 2.79 -5.37
N LEU A 98 10.92 1.53 -5.71
CA LEU A 98 11.56 1.17 -6.97
C LEU A 98 10.70 1.57 -8.16
N THR A 99 9.38 1.35 -8.07
CA THR A 99 8.42 1.77 -9.11
C THR A 99 8.50 3.26 -9.35
N PHE A 100 8.46 4.08 -8.30
CA PHE A 100 8.59 5.54 -8.44
C PHE A 100 9.92 5.94 -9.06
N SER A 101 11.04 5.43 -8.53
CA SER A 101 12.38 5.75 -9.02
C SER A 101 12.56 5.37 -10.50
N MET A 102 12.15 4.16 -10.89
CA MET A 102 12.33 3.70 -12.27
C MET A 102 11.45 4.45 -13.26
N LEU A 103 10.20 4.76 -12.90
CA LEU A 103 9.32 5.55 -13.75
C LEU A 103 9.81 7.00 -13.89
N GLU A 104 10.36 7.59 -12.83
CA GLU A 104 10.98 8.91 -12.87
C GLU A 104 12.22 8.95 -13.77
N ASP A 105 13.02 7.88 -13.75
CA ASP A 105 14.19 7.69 -14.63
C ASP A 105 13.80 7.37 -16.10
N GLY A 106 12.51 7.23 -16.39
CA GLY A 106 11.99 6.99 -17.74
C GLY A 106 12.03 5.53 -18.19
N ALA A 107 12.13 4.58 -17.25
CA ALA A 107 12.02 3.15 -17.55
C ALA A 107 10.63 2.81 -18.13
N LEU A 108 10.57 1.75 -18.93
CA LEU A 108 9.30 1.29 -19.45
C LEU A 108 8.50 0.57 -18.36
N GLU A 109 7.20 0.83 -18.29
CA GLU A 109 6.30 0.20 -17.29
C GLU A 109 6.38 -1.34 -17.29
N VAL A 110 6.62 -1.95 -18.45
CA VAL A 110 6.77 -3.41 -18.57
C VAL A 110 8.04 -3.93 -17.88
N GLU A 111 9.12 -3.14 -17.90
CA GLU A 111 10.37 -3.47 -17.20
C GLU A 111 10.16 -3.35 -15.69
N VAL A 112 9.52 -2.26 -15.26
CA VAL A 112 9.17 -2.04 -13.85
C VAL A 112 8.29 -3.18 -13.33
N LEU A 113 7.27 -3.59 -14.10
CA LEU A 113 6.40 -4.72 -13.75
C LEU A 113 7.19 -6.03 -13.59
N GLY A 114 8.18 -6.27 -14.45
CA GLY A 114 9.08 -7.43 -14.34
C GLY A 114 9.85 -7.44 -13.02
N TYR A 115 10.53 -6.34 -12.70
CA TYR A 115 11.28 -6.22 -11.44
C TYR A 115 10.40 -6.34 -10.20
N VAL A 116 9.24 -5.67 -10.20
CA VAL A 116 8.27 -5.75 -9.09
C VAL A 116 7.75 -7.17 -8.93
N THR A 117 7.49 -7.87 -10.02
CA THR A 117 7.05 -9.28 -9.97
C THR A 117 8.13 -10.17 -9.37
N ASP A 118 9.36 -10.07 -9.86
CA ASP A 118 10.47 -10.89 -9.37
C ASP A 118 10.76 -10.64 -7.89
N LEU A 119 10.74 -9.37 -7.47
CA LEU A 119 10.96 -8.95 -6.08
C LEU A 119 9.89 -9.51 -5.13
N LEU A 120 8.61 -9.47 -5.52
CA LEU A 120 7.50 -9.88 -4.67
C LEU A 120 7.30 -11.41 -4.64
N GLU A 121 7.62 -12.11 -5.73
CA GLU A 121 7.52 -13.57 -5.80
C GLU A 121 8.72 -14.29 -5.18
N ASN A 122 9.91 -13.69 -5.22
CA ASN A 122 11.13 -14.22 -4.61
C ASN A 122 11.80 -13.16 -3.72
N PRO A 123 11.22 -12.83 -2.56
CA PRO A 123 11.77 -11.81 -1.67
C PRO A 123 13.11 -12.25 -1.09
N HIS A 124 14.20 -11.81 -1.71
CA HIS A 124 15.54 -11.86 -1.16
C HIS A 124 15.85 -10.51 -0.52
N ILE A 125 15.30 -10.28 0.68
CA ILE A 125 15.72 -9.17 1.51
C ILE A 125 17.14 -9.53 2.02
N TYR A 126 18.16 -8.82 1.55
CA TYR A 126 19.51 -8.88 2.10
C TYR A 126 19.62 -8.01 3.35
#